data_AF-A0AAX1VWG4-F1
#
_entry.id   AF-A0AAX1VWG4-F1
#
_cell.length_a   1.000
_cell.length_b   1.000
_cell.length_c   1.000
_cell.angle_alpha   90.00
_cell.angle_beta   90.00
_cell.angle_gamma   90.00
#
_symmetry.space_group_name_H-M   'P 1'
#
loop_
_entity.id
_entity.type
_entity.pdbx_description
1 polymer ?
#
loop_
_entity_poly.entity_id
_entity_poly.type
_entity_poly.pdbx_seq_one_letter_code
_entity_poly.pdbx_strand_id
1 'polypeptide(L)'
;DDHLTVSGTQHIRVSDGLLAHAGQEIHLKAGNNVVIEAGLEITVKAGDSFIKIDASGVSITGPQMKLNSGGKPTLGTGASPVLPGLVKQAGDKGPGQLLTQRLGEPGPIVELCQKPENGTPMDCPLADCGCRRALLSRGPV
;
A
#
# COMPACT_ATOMS: atom_id res chain seq x y z
N ASP A 1 -15.53 -2.79 7.54
CA ASP A 1 -15.44 -1.38 7.16
C ASP A 1 -14.00 -1.13 6.77
N ASP A 2 -13.75 -0.61 5.57
CA ASP A 2 -12.42 -0.46 4.97
C ASP A 2 -12.32 0.94 4.33
N HIS A 3 -11.18 1.60 4.53
CA HIS A 3 -10.97 3.01 4.20
C HIS A 3 -9.64 3.19 3.47
N LEU A 4 -9.69 3.81 2.29
CA LEU A 4 -8.51 4.17 1.51
C LEU A 4 -8.52 5.66 1.21
N THR A 5 -7.49 6.35 1.68
CA THR A 5 -7.22 7.76 1.34
C THR A 5 -5.88 7.84 0.62
N VAL A 6 -5.89 8.38 -0.60
CA VAL A 6 -4.68 8.60 -1.41
C VAL A 6 -4.50 10.11 -1.59
N SER A 7 -3.38 10.64 -1.10
CA SER A 7 -3.07 12.09 -1.23
C SER A 7 -2.61 12.48 -2.65
N GLY A 8 -2.18 11.51 -3.45
CA GLY A 8 -1.72 11.69 -4.82
C GLY A 8 -2.56 10.90 -5.82
N THR A 9 -1.89 10.21 -6.75
CA THR A 9 -2.54 9.44 -7.80
C THR A 9 -2.71 7.97 -7.41
N GLN A 10 -3.89 7.42 -7.64
CA GLN A 10 -4.14 5.98 -7.56
C GLN A 10 -4.18 5.38 -8.97
N HIS A 11 -3.32 4.40 -9.24
CA HIS A 11 -3.39 3.58 -10.45
C HIS A 11 -3.97 2.22 -10.10
N ILE A 12 -5.01 1.79 -10.83
CA ILE A 12 -5.59 0.45 -10.71
C ILE A 12 -5.42 -0.23 -12.07
N ARG A 13 -4.61 -1.28 -12.12
CA ARG A 13 -4.41 -2.11 -13.32
C ARG A 13 -4.78 -3.55 -12.97
N VAL A 14 -5.74 -4.10 -13.72
CA VAL A 14 -6.22 -5.47 -13.53
C VAL A 14 -6.12 -6.20 -14.87
N SER A 15 -5.61 -7.43 -14.85
CA SER A 15 -5.29 -8.17 -16.08
C SER A 15 -6.47 -8.91 -16.69
N ASP A 16 -7.45 -9.31 -15.86
CA ASP A 16 -8.57 -10.16 -16.28
C ASP A 16 -9.91 -9.42 -16.10
N GLY A 17 -10.32 -9.14 -14.86
CA GLY A 17 -11.55 -8.41 -14.59
C GLY A 17 -11.55 -7.63 -13.28
N LEU A 18 -12.13 -6.42 -13.30
CA LEU A 18 -12.44 -5.63 -12.12
C LEU A 18 -13.94 -5.74 -11.83
N LEU A 19 -14.31 -6.58 -10.86
CA LEU A 19 -15.69 -6.82 -10.46
C LEU A 19 -15.97 -6.12 -9.12
N ALA A 20 -17.01 -5.30 -9.06
CA ALA A 20 -17.43 -4.61 -7.85
C ALA A 20 -18.94 -4.74 -7.64
N HIS A 21 -19.33 -5.12 -6.44
CA HIS A 21 -20.73 -5.21 -6.03
C HIS A 21 -20.90 -4.52 -4.68
N ALA A 22 -21.88 -3.61 -4.59
CA ALA A 22 -22.26 -2.94 -3.36
C ALA A 22 -23.75 -3.19 -3.10
N GLY A 23 -24.13 -3.47 -1.85
CA GLY A 23 -25.52 -3.76 -1.50
C GLY A 23 -26.46 -2.56 -1.57
N GLN A 24 -25.93 -1.33 -1.54
CA GLN A 24 -26.74 -0.10 -1.55
C GLN A 24 -26.27 0.87 -2.63
N GLU A 25 -24.98 1.22 -2.66
CA GLU A 25 -24.51 2.31 -3.51
C GLU A 25 -23.04 2.14 -3.93
N ILE A 26 -22.75 2.52 -5.18
CA ILE A 26 -21.41 2.87 -5.66
C ILE A 26 -21.49 4.33 -6.14
N HIS A 27 -20.77 5.24 -5.49
CA HIS A 27 -20.74 6.66 -5.88
C HIS A 27 -19.37 7.06 -6.38
N LEU A 28 -19.30 7.38 -7.68
CA LEU A 28 -18.10 7.91 -8.32
C LEU A 28 -18.28 9.41 -8.54
N LYS A 29 -17.49 10.22 -7.82
CA LYS A 29 -17.48 11.67 -7.96
C LYS A 29 -16.09 12.15 -8.37
N ALA A 30 -16.03 12.89 -9.47
CA ALA A 30 -14.84 13.61 -9.90
C ALA A 30 -15.10 15.12 -9.90
N GLY A 31 -14.07 15.92 -9.61
CA GLY A 31 -14.17 17.38 -9.67
C GLY A 31 -14.33 17.91 -11.09
N ASN A 32 -13.63 17.29 -12.05
CA ASN A 32 -13.60 17.75 -13.45
C ASN A 32 -14.25 16.73 -14.38
N ASN A 33 -13.62 15.56 -14.57
CA ASN A 33 -14.02 14.60 -15.60
C ASN A 33 -14.09 13.18 -15.03
N VAL A 34 -15.04 12.40 -15.57
CA VAL A 34 -15.06 10.93 -15.51
C VAL A 34 -15.02 10.44 -16.95
N VAL A 35 -14.01 9.65 -17.30
CA VAL A 35 -13.84 9.06 -18.64
C VAL A 35 -13.95 7.55 -18.51
N ILE A 36 -14.88 6.96 -19.27
CA ILE A 36 -15.12 5.51 -19.32
C ILE A 36 -14.97 5.08 -20.78
N GLU A 37 -13.96 4.26 -21.05
CA GLU A 37 -13.66 3.75 -22.38
C GLU A 37 -13.74 2.23 -22.37
N ALA A 38 -14.39 1.67 -23.39
CA ALA A 38 -14.42 0.23 -23.62
C ALA A 38 -14.22 -0.03 -25.12
N GLY A 39 -13.52 -1.13 -25.44
CA GLY A 39 -13.23 -1.48 -26.83
C GLY A 39 -14.42 -2.08 -27.59
N LEU A 40 -15.37 -2.70 -26.88
CA LEU A 40 -16.48 -3.44 -27.49
C LEU A 40 -17.85 -2.90 -27.10
N GLU A 41 -18.09 -2.76 -25.80
CA GLU A 41 -19.42 -2.40 -25.29
C GLU A 41 -19.35 -1.61 -23.98
N ILE A 42 -20.21 -0.60 -23.84
CA ILE A 42 -20.56 0.02 -22.56
C ILE A 42 -22.06 -0.16 -22.37
N THR A 43 -22.48 -0.71 -21.23
CA THR A 43 -23.90 -0.86 -20.86
C THR A 43 -24.17 -0.23 -19.50
N VAL A 44 -25.16 0.66 -19.44
CA VAL A 44 -25.67 1.28 -18.20
C VAL A 44 -27.13 0.88 -18.05
N LYS A 45 -27.48 0.18 -16.98
CA LYS A 45 -28.83 -0.39 -16.77
C LYS A 45 -29.41 -0.01 -15.41
N ALA A 46 -30.71 0.29 -15.39
CA ALA A 46 -31.51 0.51 -14.18
C ALA A 46 -32.92 -0.09 -14.38
N GLY A 47 -33.29 -1.09 -13.57
CA GLY A 47 -34.51 -1.87 -13.79
C GLY A 47 -34.53 -2.46 -15.21
N ASP A 48 -35.62 -2.23 -15.95
CA ASP A 48 -35.79 -2.65 -17.35
C ASP A 48 -35.30 -1.61 -18.37
N SER A 49 -34.75 -0.48 -17.92
CA SER A 49 -34.21 0.56 -18.81
C SER A 49 -32.70 0.43 -18.94
N PHE A 50 -32.16 0.68 -20.14
CA PHE A 50 -30.72 0.67 -20.37
C PHE A 50 -30.28 1.61 -21.49
N ILE A 51 -29.00 2.00 -21.41
CA ILE A 51 -28.24 2.61 -22.50
C ILE A 51 -27.11 1.63 -22.83
N LYS A 52 -26.94 1.31 -24.11
CA LYS A 52 -25.87 0.46 -24.62
C LYS A 52 -25.15 1.15 -25.75
N ILE A 53 -23.83 1.11 -25.72
CA ILE A 53 -22.93 1.63 -26.75
C ILE A 53 -22.12 0.44 -27.24
N ASP A 54 -22.24 0.09 -28.50
CA ASP A 54 -21.50 -1.01 -29.13
C ASP A 54 -21.19 -0.69 -30.61
N ALA A 55 -20.70 -1.68 -31.37
CA ALA A 55 -20.38 -1.51 -32.79
C ALA A 55 -21.57 -1.10 -33.69
N SER A 56 -22.81 -1.33 -33.25
CA SER A 56 -24.02 -0.90 -33.96
C SER A 56 -24.43 0.55 -33.66
N GLY A 57 -23.78 1.19 -32.68
CA GLY A 57 -24.04 2.57 -32.26
C GLY A 57 -24.58 2.67 -30.83
N VAL A 58 -25.47 3.64 -30.59
CA VAL A 58 -26.06 3.92 -29.28
C VAL A 58 -27.52 3.46 -29.26
N SER A 59 -27.83 2.49 -28.39
CA SER A 59 -29.18 2.02 -28.10
C SER A 59 -29.66 2.57 -26.76
N ILE A 60 -30.88 3.13 -26.73
CA ILE A 60 -31.55 3.62 -25.51
C ILE A 60 -32.92 2.95 -25.44
N THR A 61 -33.22 2.25 -24.35
CA THR A 61 -34.46 1.47 -24.21
C THR A 61 -35.05 1.59 -22.81
N GLY A 62 -36.37 1.63 -22.72
CA GLY A 62 -37.14 1.72 -21.48
C GLY A 62 -38.55 2.31 -21.70
N PRO A 63 -39.46 2.22 -20.71
CA PRO A 63 -40.87 2.55 -20.87
C PRO A 63 -41.15 4.02 -21.19
N GLN A 64 -40.34 4.93 -20.66
CA GLN A 64 -40.42 6.36 -20.94
C GLN A 64 -39.02 6.97 -21.05
N MET A 65 -38.81 7.80 -22.08
CA MET A 65 -37.55 8.52 -22.31
C MET A 65 -37.78 10.03 -22.15
N LYS A 66 -37.10 10.63 -21.17
CA LYS A 66 -37.19 12.06 -20.88
C LYS A 66 -35.92 12.76 -21.34
N LEU A 67 -35.97 13.36 -22.53
CA LEU A 67 -34.88 14.17 -23.08
C LEU A 67 -35.16 15.65 -22.80
N ASN A 68 -34.21 16.36 -22.18
CA ASN A 68 -34.32 17.78 -21.82
C ASN A 68 -35.59 18.14 -21.01
N SER A 69 -36.11 17.19 -20.22
CA SER A 69 -37.46 17.28 -19.60
C SER A 69 -37.43 17.33 -18.05
N GLY A 70 -36.50 18.09 -17.46
CA GLY A 70 -36.60 18.49 -16.04
C GLY A 70 -36.38 17.40 -14.98
N GLY A 71 -35.50 16.42 -15.25
CA GLY A 71 -35.11 15.41 -14.26
C GLY A 71 -34.32 16.00 -13.07
N LYS A 72 -34.35 15.32 -11.92
CA LYS A 72 -33.49 15.63 -10.77
C LYS A 72 -32.47 14.50 -10.57
N PRO A 73 -31.17 14.81 -10.39
CA PRO A 73 -30.18 13.79 -10.10
C PRO A 73 -30.38 13.21 -8.70
N THR A 74 -30.02 11.94 -8.52
CA THR A 74 -29.89 11.34 -7.19
C THR A 74 -28.69 11.95 -6.47
N LEU A 75 -28.85 12.27 -5.18
CA LEU A 75 -27.74 12.65 -4.32
C LEU A 75 -26.99 11.38 -3.89
N GLY A 76 -25.72 11.27 -4.29
CA GLY A 76 -24.88 10.16 -3.86
C GLY A 76 -24.20 10.41 -2.50
N THR A 77 -23.91 9.34 -1.77
CA THR A 77 -23.19 9.39 -0.49
C THR A 77 -21.72 9.73 -0.75
N GLY A 78 -21.26 10.90 -0.31
CA GLY A 78 -19.88 11.33 -0.53
C GLY A 78 -18.86 10.41 0.16
N ALA A 79 -17.74 10.14 -0.52
CA ALA A 79 -16.63 9.39 0.08
C ALA A 79 -16.10 10.12 1.33
N SER A 80 -16.18 9.46 2.49
CA SER A 80 -15.80 10.02 3.80
C SER A 80 -14.93 9.01 4.57
N PRO A 81 -13.72 8.69 4.06
CA PRO A 81 -12.87 7.68 4.69
C PRO A 81 -12.36 8.15 6.06
N VAL A 82 -12.29 7.23 7.02
CA VAL A 82 -11.65 7.49 8.31
C VAL A 82 -10.13 7.55 8.11
N LEU A 83 -9.51 8.64 8.54
CA LEU A 83 -8.05 8.78 8.48
C LEU A 83 -7.39 7.81 9.49
N PRO A 84 -6.21 7.25 9.15
CA PRO A 84 -5.41 6.53 10.13
C PRO A 84 -5.20 7.40 11.37
N GLY A 85 -5.55 6.87 12.55
CA GLY A 85 -5.33 7.57 13.81
C GLY A 85 -3.85 7.77 14.10
N LEU A 86 -3.56 8.53 15.16
CA LEU A 86 -2.20 8.61 15.69
C LEU A 86 -1.71 7.20 16.00
N VAL A 87 -0.60 6.80 15.35
CA VAL A 87 0.10 5.58 15.74
C VAL A 87 0.52 5.73 17.21
N LYS A 88 0.27 4.69 18.02
CA LYS A 88 0.93 4.61 19.32
C LYS A 88 2.42 4.74 19.06
N GLN A 89 3.12 5.52 19.88
CA GLN A 89 4.58 5.47 19.87
C GLN A 89 4.99 4.00 19.93
N ALA A 90 5.91 3.61 19.04
CA ALA A 90 6.57 2.33 19.17
C ALA A 90 7.02 2.21 20.62
N GLY A 91 6.71 1.09 21.27
CA GLY A 91 7.06 0.91 22.68
C GLY A 91 8.51 1.28 22.90
N ASP A 92 8.79 2.10 23.91
CA ASP A 92 10.11 2.60 24.26
C ASP A 92 11.04 1.53 24.85
N LYS A 93 10.72 0.25 24.64
CA LYS A 93 11.65 -0.85 24.81
C LYS A 93 12.84 -0.50 23.94
N GLY A 94 13.82 0.18 24.54
CA GLY A 94 14.79 0.98 23.81
C GLY A 94 15.41 0.18 22.68
N PRO A 95 15.90 0.82 21.61
CA PRO A 95 16.60 0.11 20.56
C PRO A 95 17.58 -0.87 21.19
N GLY A 96 17.34 -2.17 20.98
CA GLY A 96 18.13 -3.23 21.58
C GLY A 96 17.64 -3.86 22.87
N GLN A 97 16.44 -3.64 23.42
CA GLN A 97 16.03 -4.42 24.62
C GLN A 97 15.92 -5.94 24.35
N LEU A 98 15.47 -6.32 23.15
CA LEU A 98 15.54 -7.71 22.69
C LEU A 98 16.99 -8.16 22.46
N LEU A 99 17.88 -7.25 22.05
CA LEU A 99 19.31 -7.51 21.94
C LEU A 99 19.92 -7.71 23.34
N THR A 100 19.59 -6.89 24.33
CA THR A 100 20.05 -6.99 25.72
C THR A 100 19.52 -8.24 26.40
N GLN A 101 18.26 -8.63 26.14
CA GLN A 101 17.73 -9.91 26.60
C GLN A 101 18.52 -11.08 26.01
N ARG A 102 18.79 -11.05 24.70
CA ARG A 102 19.65 -12.04 24.07
C ARG A 102 21.04 -12.03 24.69
N LEU A 103 21.70 -10.88 24.80
CA LEU A 103 23.03 -10.71 25.43
C LEU A 103 23.10 -11.16 26.90
N GLY A 104 21.97 -11.23 27.60
CA GLY A 104 21.88 -11.75 28.96
C GLY A 104 21.60 -13.26 29.06
N GLU A 105 21.15 -13.90 27.98
CA GLU A 105 20.99 -15.36 27.92
C GLU A 105 22.34 -16.01 27.61
N PRO A 106 22.74 -17.08 28.34
CA PRO A 106 23.95 -17.82 28.03
C PRO A 106 23.78 -18.59 26.70
N GLY A 107 24.07 -17.90 25.60
CA GLY A 107 24.09 -18.45 24.25
C GLY A 107 24.98 -17.59 23.34
N PRO A 108 25.63 -18.16 22.31
CA PRO A 108 26.55 -17.41 21.47
C PRO A 108 25.75 -16.48 20.54
N ILE A 109 25.61 -15.21 20.93
CA ILE A 109 25.05 -14.15 20.10
C ILE A 109 26.20 -13.55 19.33
N VAL A 110 26.53 -14.13 18.17
CA VAL A 110 27.48 -13.61 17.16
C VAL A 110 28.74 -13.01 17.76
N GLU A 111 29.87 -13.72 17.68
CA GLU A 111 31.20 -13.31 18.19
C GLU A 111 31.58 -11.85 17.86
N LEU A 112 31.09 -10.92 18.67
CA LEU A 112 31.42 -9.51 18.63
C LEU A 112 32.82 -9.40 19.22
N CYS A 113 33.76 -9.00 18.36
CA CYS A 113 35.17 -8.71 18.63
C CYS A 113 35.52 -8.66 20.13
N GLN A 114 36.06 -9.76 20.66
CA GLN A 114 36.50 -9.85 22.06
C GLN A 114 37.87 -9.18 22.19
N LYS A 115 37.88 -7.84 22.28
CA LYS A 115 39.10 -7.09 22.62
C LYS A 115 39.43 -7.35 24.10
N PRO A 116 40.59 -7.95 24.45
CA PRO A 116 40.97 -8.13 25.85
C PRO A 116 41.14 -6.77 26.54
N GLU A 117 40.79 -6.66 27.83
CA GLU A 117 41.15 -5.48 28.62
C GLU A 117 42.67 -5.29 28.60
N ASN A 118 43.11 -4.09 28.21
CA ASN A 118 44.52 -3.74 27.96
C ASN A 118 45.23 -4.54 26.85
N GLY A 119 44.51 -5.33 26.05
CA GLY A 119 45.04 -6.09 24.92
C GLY A 119 45.07 -5.31 23.59
N THR A 120 45.96 -5.75 22.71
CA THR A 120 46.02 -5.30 21.32
C THR A 120 45.13 -6.18 20.43
N PRO A 121 44.80 -5.77 19.19
CA PRO A 121 44.09 -6.64 18.25
C PRO A 121 44.82 -7.96 17.93
N MET A 122 46.12 -8.08 18.23
CA MET A 122 46.86 -9.34 18.12
C MET A 122 46.46 -10.35 19.18
N ASP A 123 46.01 -9.88 20.35
CA ASP A 123 45.63 -10.69 21.51
C ASP A 123 44.18 -11.20 21.43
N CYS A 124 43.48 -10.94 20.31
CA CYS A 124 42.11 -11.38 20.14
C CYS A 124 42.02 -12.92 20.01
N PRO A 125 41.22 -13.61 20.83
CA PRO A 125 41.10 -15.07 20.78
C PRO A 125 40.36 -15.58 19.54
N LEU A 126 39.71 -14.69 18.78
CA LEU A 126 39.00 -15.03 17.55
C LEU A 126 39.97 -15.47 16.45
N ALA A 127 39.68 -16.61 15.82
CA ALA A 127 40.48 -17.16 14.73
C ALA A 127 40.50 -16.24 13.49
N ASP A 128 39.39 -15.58 13.15
CA ASP A 128 39.27 -14.62 12.04
C ASP A 128 38.98 -13.20 12.55
N CYS A 129 39.86 -12.67 13.40
CA CYS A 129 39.75 -11.31 13.90
C CYS A 129 40.01 -10.28 12.78
N GLY A 130 38.97 -9.56 12.34
CA GLY A 130 39.09 -8.50 11.33
C GLY A 130 40.07 -7.39 11.69
N CYS A 131 40.21 -7.04 12.98
CA CYS A 131 41.16 -6.03 13.44
C CYS A 131 42.62 -6.49 13.33
N ARG A 132 42.91 -7.77 13.62
CA ARG A 132 44.24 -8.39 13.40
C ARG A 132 44.59 -8.35 11.91
N ARG A 133 43.63 -8.73 11.06
CA ARG A 133 43.80 -8.79 9.61
C ARG A 133 44.06 -7.42 9.00
N ALA A 134 43.36 -6.39 9.47
CA ALA A 134 43.56 -5.00 9.04
C ALA A 134 44.94 -4.44 9.44
N LEU A 135 45.49 -4.81 10.60
CA LEU A 135 46.84 -4.42 11.00
C LEU A 135 47.91 -5.09 10.14
N LEU A 136 47.78 -6.39 9.86
CA LEU A 136 48.73 -7.12 9.01
C LEU A 136 48.70 -6.64 7.55
N SER A 137 47.56 -6.15 7.05
CA SER A 137 47.45 -5.57 5.72
C SER A 137 48.07 -4.17 5.57
N ARG A 138 48.37 -3.50 6.69
CA ARG A 138 49.11 -2.23 6.71
C ARG A 138 50.58 -2.55 6.98
N GLY A 139 51.32 -2.93 5.94
CA GLY A 139 52.78 -3.13 6.02
C GLY A 139 53.51 -1.90 6.57
N PRO A 140 54.77 -2.05 7.03
CA PRO A 140 55.52 -0.97 7.67
C PRO A 140 55.70 0.20 6.69
N VAL A 141 55.38 1.41 7.17
CA VAL A 141 55.81 2.68 6.55
C VAL A 141 57.29 2.89 6.84
#